data_AF-K4GRF4-F1
#
_entry.id   AF-K4GRF4-F1
#
_cell.length_a   1.000
_cell.length_b   1.000
_cell.length_c   1.000
_cell.angle_alpha   90.00
_cell.angle_beta   90.00
_cell.angle_gamma   90.00
#
_symmetry.space_group_name_H-M   'P 1'
#
loop_
_entity.id
_entity.type
_entity.pdbx_description
1 polymer ?
#
loop_
_entity_poly.entity_id
_entity_poly.type
_entity_poly.pdbx_seq_one_letter_code
_entity_poly.pdbx_strand_id
1 'polypeptide(L)'
;ASAENIPELPDDYSGNSEDVNGGCATEHLKRVNLTGKPPNILVYVGSDTKKVKFEEIKSIVKECVDFNSYTIYQLLEKQILNVPWLDNALLLIIATSEPISDTVYKQFLTFMSKGGKILGLSASFTFGDILVKTKKELSDTIQSFVFSNADNSEIKLNVLISGKVFEKETTEEVNLVKPLGYLDTPDKDMMIIHL
;
A
#
# COMPACT_ATOMS: atom_id res chain seq x y z
N ALA A 1 58.78 13.10 -31.62
CA ALA A 1 57.92 11.94 -31.32
C ALA A 1 56.79 12.46 -30.44
N SER A 2 55.76 13.05 -31.04
CA SER A 2 54.58 12.37 -31.59
C SER A 2 53.58 12.06 -30.46
N ALA A 3 52.57 12.93 -30.36
CA ALA A 3 51.26 12.56 -29.86
C ALA A 3 50.63 11.64 -30.91
N GLU A 4 50.19 10.44 -30.50
CA GLU A 4 49.22 9.57 -31.19
C GLU A 4 49.25 8.16 -30.56
N ASN A 5 48.41 7.93 -29.54
CA ASN A 5 47.70 6.66 -29.34
C ASN A 5 46.75 6.78 -28.14
N ILE A 6 45.51 7.18 -28.39
CA ILE A 6 44.40 6.83 -27.49
C ILE A 6 43.47 5.97 -28.35
N PRO A 7 43.21 4.70 -27.99
CA PRO A 7 42.23 3.90 -28.70
C PRO A 7 40.83 4.52 -28.52
N GLU A 8 40.14 4.79 -29.63
CA GLU A 8 38.73 5.16 -29.63
C GLU A 8 37.90 3.97 -29.09
N LEU A 9 37.11 4.22 -28.06
CA LEU A 9 36.16 3.25 -27.52
C LEU A 9 34.96 3.16 -28.46
N PRO A 10 34.40 1.96 -28.72
CA PRO A 10 33.19 1.84 -29.51
C PRO A 10 31.99 2.46 -28.77
N ASP A 11 31.30 3.36 -29.47
CA ASP A 11 30.00 3.91 -29.09
C ASP A 11 28.91 2.83 -29.29
N ASP A 12 28.72 1.97 -28.28
CA ASP A 12 27.64 0.98 -28.29
C ASP A 12 26.33 1.60 -27.79
N TYR A 13 25.76 2.48 -28.61
CA TYR A 13 24.36 2.87 -28.53
C TYR A 13 23.51 1.88 -29.33
N SER A 14 23.10 0.77 -28.70
CA SER A 14 21.90 0.04 -29.14
C SER A 14 21.37 -0.88 -28.04
N GLY A 15 20.31 -0.40 -27.39
CA GLY A 15 19.52 -1.17 -26.43
C GLY A 15 18.07 -0.79 -26.54
N ASN A 16 17.51 -0.88 -27.75
CA ASN A 16 16.06 -0.93 -27.93
C ASN A 16 15.61 -2.32 -27.44
N SER A 17 15.39 -2.46 -26.13
CA SER A 17 14.75 -3.66 -25.59
C SER A 17 13.26 -3.56 -25.87
N GLU A 18 12.84 -4.36 -26.85
CA GLU A 18 11.48 -4.59 -27.28
C GLU A 18 10.55 -4.88 -26.08
N ASP A 19 9.36 -4.28 -26.17
CA ASP A 19 8.24 -4.45 -25.27
C ASP A 19 7.85 -5.93 -25.12
N VAL A 20 8.26 -6.54 -24.01
CA VAL A 20 7.56 -7.72 -23.49
C VAL A 20 6.49 -7.22 -22.54
N ASN A 21 5.28 -7.13 -23.10
CA ASN A 21 4.01 -6.93 -22.43
C ASN A 21 3.87 -7.86 -21.20
N GLY A 22 4.26 -7.35 -20.05
CA GLY A 22 4.04 -7.93 -18.74
C GLY A 22 3.62 -6.80 -17.79
N GLY A 23 2.34 -6.44 -17.84
CA GLY A 23 1.76 -5.42 -16.96
C GLY A 23 1.85 -5.85 -15.50
N CYS A 24 2.96 -5.53 -14.83
CA CYS A 24 3.09 -5.72 -13.38
C CYS A 24 4.20 -4.81 -12.82
N ALA A 25 3.79 -3.76 -12.11
CA ALA A 25 4.56 -2.94 -11.15
C ALA A 25 5.83 -2.17 -11.63
N THR A 26 6.48 -2.53 -12.72
CA THR A 26 7.81 -2.00 -13.09
C THR A 26 7.79 -0.58 -13.68
N GLU A 27 6.74 -0.19 -14.39
CA GLU A 27 6.64 1.15 -14.99
C GLU A 27 6.52 2.27 -13.96
N HIS A 28 5.83 2.00 -12.83
CA HIS A 28 5.74 2.98 -11.74
C HIS A 28 7.05 3.11 -10.96
N LEU A 29 7.79 2.01 -10.76
CA LEU A 29 9.10 2.05 -10.09
C LEU A 29 10.13 2.86 -10.88
N LYS A 30 10.07 2.81 -12.23
CA LYS A 30 10.94 3.63 -13.10
C LYS A 30 10.71 5.14 -12.94
N ARG A 31 9.49 5.57 -12.60
CA ARG A 31 9.17 7.00 -12.40
C ARG A 31 9.75 7.59 -11.11
N VAL A 32 10.01 6.76 -10.10
CA VAL A 32 10.34 7.23 -8.74
C VAL A 32 11.83 7.52 -8.53
N ASN A 33 12.70 6.94 -9.36
CA ASN A 33 14.16 7.05 -9.20
C ASN A 33 14.83 8.11 -10.07
N LEU A 34 14.11 9.13 -10.56
CA LEU A 34 14.68 10.19 -11.40
C LEU A 34 15.68 11.10 -10.68
N THR A 35 15.70 11.10 -9.34
CA THR A 35 16.53 12.00 -8.52
C THR A 35 17.61 11.29 -7.70
N GLY A 36 17.70 9.96 -7.79
CA GLY A 36 18.61 9.13 -6.97
C GLY A 36 18.25 9.07 -5.47
N LYS A 37 17.18 9.75 -5.03
CA LYS A 37 16.67 9.66 -3.65
C LYS A 37 15.69 8.50 -3.50
N PRO A 38 15.81 7.69 -2.43
CA PRO A 38 14.84 6.63 -2.18
C PRO A 38 13.42 7.19 -1.98
N PRO A 39 12.38 6.54 -2.53
CA PRO A 39 10.99 6.90 -2.29
C PRO A 39 10.60 6.92 -0.81
N ASN A 40 9.66 7.78 -0.44
CA ASN A 40 9.16 7.86 0.94
C ASN A 40 7.95 6.96 1.16
N ILE A 41 7.96 6.23 2.28
CA ILE A 41 6.81 5.58 2.88
C ILE A 41 6.43 6.39 4.12
N LEU A 42 5.17 6.81 4.21
CA LEU A 42 4.65 7.55 5.35
C LEU A 42 3.80 6.64 6.23
N VAL A 43 3.89 6.81 7.55
CA VAL A 43 3.11 6.04 8.53
C VAL A 43 2.31 7.00 9.40
N TYR A 44 0.99 6.93 9.33
CA TYR A 44 0.05 7.65 10.17
C TYR A 44 -0.52 6.73 11.25
N VAL A 45 -0.32 7.09 12.52
CA VAL A 45 -0.72 6.30 13.71
C VAL A 45 -1.84 6.98 14.52
N GLY A 46 -2.59 7.90 13.91
CA GLY A 46 -3.67 8.63 14.57
C GLY A 46 -3.19 9.82 15.38
N SER A 47 -3.98 10.17 16.41
CA SER A 47 -3.66 11.21 17.39
C SER A 47 -2.50 10.80 18.33
N ASP A 48 -2.15 9.51 18.33
CA ASP A 48 -1.09 8.96 19.15
C ASP A 48 0.28 9.46 18.68
N THR A 49 0.84 10.41 19.42
CA THR A 49 2.18 10.92 19.17
C THR A 49 3.28 10.03 19.76
N LYS A 50 2.92 8.91 20.43
CA LYS A 50 3.90 7.99 21.00
C LYS A 50 4.70 7.35 19.88
N LYS A 51 6.02 7.57 19.93
CA LYS A 51 6.98 7.00 18.98
C LYS A 51 7.00 5.47 18.96
N VAL A 52 6.49 4.81 20.01
CA VAL A 52 6.54 3.35 20.17
C VAL A 52 5.84 2.63 19.01
N LYS A 53 4.55 2.92 18.76
CA LYS A 53 3.79 2.28 17.67
C LYS A 53 4.41 2.53 16.29
N PHE A 54 4.88 3.76 16.06
CA PHE A 54 5.54 4.09 14.81
C PHE A 54 6.80 3.25 14.58
N GLU A 55 7.67 3.11 15.60
CA GLU A 55 8.90 2.32 15.45
C GLU A 55 8.60 0.82 15.32
N GLU A 56 7.57 0.29 15.98
CA GLU A 56 7.10 -1.10 15.79
C GLU A 56 6.68 -1.35 14.33
N ILE A 57 5.79 -0.52 13.79
CA ILE A 57 5.34 -0.62 12.40
C ILE A 57 6.52 -0.47 11.43
N LYS A 58 7.39 0.51 11.69
CA LYS A 58 8.58 0.75 10.87
C LYS A 58 9.54 -0.45 10.88
N SER A 59 9.68 -1.16 11.99
CA SER A 59 10.48 -2.40 12.06
C SER A 59 9.87 -3.48 11.14
N ILE A 60 8.57 -3.71 11.25
CA ILE A 60 7.86 -4.71 10.43
C ILE A 60 7.97 -4.36 8.93
N VAL A 61 7.76 -3.09 8.57
CA VAL A 61 7.87 -2.66 7.18
C VAL A 61 9.29 -2.90 6.63
N LYS A 62 10.33 -2.62 7.42
CA LYS A 62 11.73 -2.88 7.03
C LYS A 62 12.06 -4.36 6.83
N GLU A 63 11.30 -5.26 7.44
CA GLU A 63 11.44 -6.70 7.20
C GLU A 63 10.73 -7.13 5.89
N CYS A 64 9.76 -6.36 5.42
CA CYS A 64 8.99 -6.64 4.19
C CYS A 64 9.57 -5.97 2.94
N VAL A 65 10.38 -4.92 3.08
CA VAL A 65 10.97 -4.18 1.96
C VAL A 65 12.48 -4.14 2.06
N ASP A 66 13.18 -3.95 0.94
CA ASP A 66 14.61 -3.67 0.99
C ASP A 66 14.85 -2.36 1.76
N PHE A 67 15.54 -2.50 2.90
CA PHE A 67 15.84 -1.43 3.84
C PHE A 67 16.53 -0.22 3.18
N ASN A 68 17.33 -0.43 2.13
CA ASN A 68 18.05 0.64 1.45
C ASN A 68 17.25 1.32 0.33
N SER A 69 16.10 0.73 -0.04
CA SER A 69 15.30 1.18 -1.17
C SER A 69 14.23 2.23 -0.82
N TYR A 70 13.94 2.43 0.48
CA TYR A 70 12.85 3.32 0.92
C TYR A 70 13.21 4.10 2.19
N THR A 71 12.69 5.32 2.28
CA THR A 71 12.76 6.10 3.52
C THR A 71 11.41 6.09 4.24
N ILE A 72 11.39 5.69 5.51
CA ILE A 72 10.14 5.53 6.28
C ILE A 72 10.02 6.64 7.33
N TYR A 73 8.97 7.45 7.23
CA TYR A 73 8.70 8.57 8.12
C TYR A 73 7.33 8.48 8.79
N GLN A 74 7.23 9.03 10.00
CA GLN A 74 5.95 9.25 10.64
C GLN A 74 5.28 10.49 10.03
N LEU A 75 4.01 10.35 9.65
CA LEU A 75 3.15 11.47 9.25
C LEU A 75 2.29 11.87 10.44
N LEU A 76 2.54 13.05 11.01
CA LEU A 76 1.75 13.59 12.10
C LEU A 76 0.55 14.36 11.54
N GLU A 77 -0.57 14.36 12.27
CA GLU A 77 -1.79 15.05 11.85
C GLU A 77 -1.56 16.53 11.50
N LYS A 78 -0.76 17.24 12.30
CA LYS A 78 -0.36 18.64 12.03
C LYS A 78 0.39 18.84 10.70
N GLN A 79 1.02 17.80 10.15
CA GLN A 79 1.75 17.89 8.88
C GLN A 79 0.83 17.63 7.69
N ILE A 80 -0.30 16.94 7.89
CA ILE A 80 -1.21 16.53 6.82
C ILE A 80 -1.74 17.72 6.02
N LEU A 81 -1.97 18.85 6.69
CA LEU A 81 -2.52 20.07 6.07
C LEU A 81 -1.48 21.12 5.72
N ASN A 82 -0.26 20.99 6.26
CA ASN A 82 0.72 22.08 6.24
C ASN A 82 1.97 21.76 5.41
N VAL A 83 2.19 20.49 5.07
CA VAL A 83 3.41 20.03 4.40
C VAL A 83 3.03 19.40 3.05
N PRO A 84 3.81 19.60 1.98
CA PRO A 84 3.53 19.02 0.66
C PRO A 84 3.90 17.52 0.60
N TRP A 85 3.30 16.71 1.48
CA TRP A 85 3.61 15.27 1.56
C TRP A 85 2.94 14.46 0.42
N LEU A 86 1.81 14.94 -0.09
CA LEU A 86 1.01 14.27 -1.13
C LEU A 86 1.82 13.89 -2.37
N ASP A 87 2.73 14.77 -2.80
CA ASP A 87 3.51 14.59 -4.02
C ASP A 87 4.87 13.91 -3.77
N ASN A 88 5.20 13.66 -2.49
CA ASN A 88 6.51 13.16 -2.07
C ASN A 88 6.46 11.76 -1.45
N ALA A 89 5.28 11.16 -1.32
CA ALA A 89 5.09 9.83 -0.74
C ALA A 89 4.70 8.83 -1.83
N LEU A 90 5.31 7.64 -1.79
CA LEU A 90 4.93 6.50 -2.62
C LEU A 90 3.77 5.72 -2.01
N LEU A 91 3.83 5.52 -0.68
CA LEU A 91 2.89 4.72 0.09
C LEU A 91 2.57 5.44 1.40
N LEU A 92 1.29 5.44 1.77
CA LEU A 92 0.82 5.84 3.09
C LEU A 92 0.29 4.60 3.82
N ILE A 93 0.85 4.32 4.99
CA ILE A 93 0.38 3.30 5.91
C ILE A 93 -0.48 3.98 6.98
N ILE A 94 -1.73 3.57 7.09
CA ILE A 94 -2.67 4.03 8.14
C ILE A 94 -2.77 2.92 9.17
N ALA A 95 -2.29 3.16 10.39
CA ALA A 95 -2.22 2.16 11.44
C ALA A 95 -2.84 2.69 12.75
N THR A 96 -4.12 3.04 12.66
CA THR A 96 -4.91 3.49 13.82
C THR A 96 -6.32 2.94 13.75
N SER A 97 -6.81 2.44 14.87
CA SER A 97 -8.21 2.02 15.03
C SER A 97 -9.14 3.19 15.36
N GLU A 98 -8.58 4.36 15.69
CA GLU A 98 -9.34 5.58 15.96
C GLU A 98 -10.04 6.08 14.68
N PRO A 99 -11.21 6.72 14.80
CA PRO A 99 -11.81 7.43 13.68
C PRO A 99 -10.89 8.53 13.14
N ILE A 100 -10.79 8.63 11.82
CA ILE A 100 -10.03 9.67 11.14
C ILE A 100 -10.93 10.88 10.93
N SER A 101 -10.45 12.08 11.24
CA SER A 101 -11.23 13.30 11.02
C SER A 101 -11.51 13.54 9.53
N ASP A 102 -12.67 14.09 9.19
CA ASP A 102 -13.08 14.35 7.79
C ASP A 102 -12.02 15.12 6.98
N THR A 103 -11.35 16.07 7.65
CA THR A 103 -10.31 16.89 7.03
C THR A 103 -9.09 16.06 6.64
N VAL A 104 -8.64 15.17 7.52
CA VAL A 104 -7.53 14.25 7.24
C VAL A 104 -7.94 13.21 6.20
N TYR A 105 -9.14 12.66 6.33
CA TYR A 105 -9.70 11.69 5.41
C TYR A 105 -9.71 12.21 3.97
N LYS A 106 -10.16 13.45 3.74
CA LYS A 106 -10.13 14.09 2.42
C LYS A 106 -8.72 14.21 1.82
N GLN A 107 -7.71 14.44 2.64
CA GLN A 107 -6.32 14.48 2.17
C GLN A 107 -5.83 13.09 1.76
N PHE A 108 -6.22 12.04 2.48
CA PHE A 108 -5.90 10.65 2.12
C PHE A 108 -6.59 10.25 0.80
N LEU A 109 -7.85 10.64 0.60
CA LEU A 109 -8.51 10.46 -0.70
C LEU A 109 -7.81 11.24 -1.82
N THR A 110 -7.39 12.48 -1.55
CA THR A 110 -6.64 13.30 -2.52
C THR A 110 -5.32 12.62 -2.91
N PHE A 111 -4.61 12.05 -1.94
CA PHE A 111 -3.39 11.27 -2.19
C PHE A 111 -3.65 10.09 -3.13
N MET A 112 -4.70 9.31 -2.88
CA MET A 112 -5.08 8.19 -3.76
C MET A 112 -5.47 8.67 -5.16
N SER A 113 -6.22 9.77 -5.28
CA SER A 113 -6.64 10.31 -6.58
C SER A 113 -5.46 10.75 -7.47
N LYS A 114 -4.31 11.06 -6.86
CA LYS A 114 -3.06 11.40 -7.57
C LYS A 114 -2.21 10.17 -7.93
N GLY A 115 -2.69 8.96 -7.65
CA GLY A 115 -1.97 7.71 -7.88
C GLY A 115 -1.15 7.22 -6.67
N GLY A 116 -1.28 7.88 -5.51
CA GLY A 116 -0.71 7.40 -4.26
C GLY A 116 -1.36 6.09 -3.79
N LYS A 117 -0.62 5.27 -3.05
CA LYS A 117 -1.10 3.97 -2.54
C LYS A 117 -1.34 4.03 -1.05
N ILE A 118 -2.41 3.42 -0.56
CA ILE A 118 -2.72 3.34 0.88
C ILE A 118 -2.75 1.89 1.33
N LEU A 119 -2.11 1.60 2.46
CA LEU A 119 -2.22 0.35 3.19
C LEU A 119 -2.82 0.63 4.58
N GLY A 120 -4.03 0.12 4.83
CA GLY A 120 -4.68 0.20 6.13
C GLY A 120 -4.35 -1.02 7.01
N LEU A 121 -3.76 -0.80 8.18
CA LEU A 121 -3.46 -1.84 9.18
C LEU A 121 -4.37 -1.62 10.40
N SER A 122 -5.35 -2.52 10.59
CA SER A 122 -6.39 -2.37 11.62
C SER A 122 -7.09 -1.00 11.58
N ALA A 123 -7.15 -0.40 10.38
CA ALA A 123 -7.65 0.94 10.17
C ALA A 123 -9.18 0.97 10.02
N SER A 124 -9.80 2.05 10.50
CA SER A 124 -11.19 2.38 10.21
C SER A 124 -11.37 3.06 8.84
N PHE A 125 -10.27 3.31 8.13
CA PHE A 125 -10.27 3.96 6.83
C PHE A 125 -10.93 3.08 5.76
N THR A 126 -11.95 3.62 5.12
CA THR A 126 -12.60 3.03 3.96
C THR A 126 -12.65 4.02 2.80
N PHE A 127 -13.08 3.57 1.62
CA PHE A 127 -13.17 4.40 0.43
C PHE A 127 -14.29 3.90 -0.48
N GLY A 128 -14.83 4.80 -1.31
CA GLY A 128 -15.95 4.48 -2.19
C GLY A 128 -17.13 3.90 -1.41
N ASP A 129 -17.78 2.89 -2.00
CA ASP A 129 -18.94 2.22 -1.40
C ASP A 129 -18.53 1.08 -0.46
N ILE A 130 -17.29 1.07 0.07
CA ILE A 130 -16.85 0.04 1.00
C ILE A 130 -16.98 0.51 2.43
N LEU A 131 -17.53 -0.36 3.28
CA LEU A 131 -17.68 -0.18 4.71
C LEU A 131 -16.99 -1.31 5.46
N VAL A 132 -16.54 -1.03 6.67
CA VAL A 132 -16.11 -2.06 7.62
C VAL A 132 -17.29 -2.38 8.54
N LYS A 133 -17.80 -3.61 8.48
CA LYS A 133 -18.85 -4.08 9.38
C LYS A 133 -18.29 -4.98 10.48
N THR A 134 -19.00 -5.02 11.60
CA THR A 134 -18.68 -5.90 12.73
C THR A 134 -19.61 -7.10 12.73
N LYS A 135 -19.05 -8.30 12.57
CA LYS A 135 -19.68 -9.61 12.74
C LYS A 135 -19.23 -10.20 14.07
N LYS A 136 -20.04 -10.01 15.12
CA LYS A 136 -19.70 -10.42 16.50
C LYS A 136 -19.57 -11.92 16.65
N GLU A 137 -20.27 -12.68 15.83
CA GLU A 137 -20.19 -14.13 15.75
C GLU A 137 -18.82 -14.63 15.26
N LEU A 138 -18.04 -13.80 14.58
CA LEU A 138 -16.70 -14.13 14.09
C LEU A 138 -15.58 -13.63 15.00
N SER A 139 -15.85 -12.74 15.97
CA SER A 139 -14.80 -12.16 16.81
C SER A 139 -14.12 -13.20 17.69
N ASP A 140 -12.80 -13.15 17.77
CA ASP A 140 -11.95 -14.03 18.57
C ASP A 140 -12.05 -15.52 18.18
N THR A 141 -12.51 -15.79 16.95
CA THR A 141 -12.55 -17.13 16.38
C THR A 141 -11.40 -17.35 15.41
N ILE A 142 -10.91 -18.60 15.34
CA ILE A 142 -9.97 -19.02 14.30
C ILE A 142 -10.79 -19.38 13.07
N GLN A 143 -10.57 -18.66 11.97
CA GLN A 143 -11.23 -18.91 10.69
C GLN A 143 -10.21 -19.22 9.62
N SER A 144 -10.62 -20.02 8.64
CA SER A 144 -9.84 -20.22 7.42
C SER A 144 -9.98 -18.99 6.52
N PHE A 145 -8.85 -18.35 6.22
CA PHE A 145 -8.72 -17.24 5.31
C PHE A 145 -8.10 -17.72 4.00
N VAL A 146 -8.70 -17.35 2.87
CA VAL A 146 -8.30 -17.74 1.52
C VAL A 146 -7.93 -16.50 0.73
N PHE A 147 -6.79 -16.51 0.06
CA PHE A 147 -6.37 -15.46 -0.86
C PHE A 147 -5.56 -16.04 -2.03
N SER A 148 -5.50 -15.32 -3.14
CA SER A 148 -4.70 -15.73 -4.29
C SER A 148 -3.32 -15.09 -4.25
N ASN A 149 -2.28 -15.88 -4.55
CA ASN A 149 -0.93 -15.37 -4.73
C ASN A 149 -0.72 -14.77 -6.14
N ALA A 150 0.50 -14.33 -6.46
CA ALA A 150 0.84 -13.74 -7.75
C ALA A 150 0.61 -14.69 -8.95
N ASP A 151 0.70 -16.00 -8.73
CA ASP A 151 0.47 -17.03 -9.75
C ASP A 151 -1.00 -17.46 -9.84
N ASN A 152 -1.91 -16.73 -9.17
CA ASN A 152 -3.33 -17.05 -9.00
C ASN A 152 -3.61 -18.40 -8.31
N SER A 153 -2.63 -18.98 -7.61
CA SER A 153 -2.86 -20.14 -6.75
C SER A 153 -3.51 -19.70 -5.44
N GLU A 154 -4.51 -20.46 -4.99
CA GLU A 154 -5.16 -20.22 -3.70
C GLU A 154 -4.27 -20.67 -2.55
N ILE A 155 -4.05 -19.75 -1.60
CA ILE A 155 -3.39 -20.00 -0.33
C ILE A 155 -4.46 -19.94 0.76
N LYS A 156 -4.46 -20.95 1.63
CA LYS A 156 -5.35 -21.04 2.78
C LYS A 156 -4.55 -20.96 4.08
N LEU A 157 -4.92 -20.03 4.95
CA LEU A 157 -4.31 -19.83 6.27
C LEU A 157 -5.38 -19.88 7.35
N ASN A 158 -5.04 -20.36 8.54
CA ASN A 158 -5.91 -20.21 9.70
C ASN A 158 -5.48 -18.96 10.47
N VAL A 159 -6.42 -18.04 10.69
CA VAL A 159 -6.15 -16.74 11.30
C VAL A 159 -7.15 -16.45 12.42
N LEU A 160 -6.70 -15.75 13.45
CA LEU A 160 -7.58 -15.22 14.50
C LEU A 160 -8.27 -13.95 13.97
N ILE A 161 -9.60 -13.94 13.95
CA ILE A 161 -10.38 -12.87 13.34
C ILE A 161 -10.86 -11.84 14.37
N SER A 162 -10.74 -10.56 14.03
CA SER A 162 -11.20 -9.43 14.88
C SER A 162 -12.72 -9.24 14.88
N GLY A 163 -13.44 -10.01 14.07
CA GLY A 163 -14.87 -9.82 13.79
C GLY A 163 -15.16 -8.65 12.85
N LYS A 164 -14.14 -8.02 12.23
CA LYS A 164 -14.34 -6.95 11.25
C LYS A 164 -14.14 -7.48 9.82
N VAL A 165 -15.08 -7.15 8.94
CA VAL A 165 -15.08 -7.56 7.53
C VAL A 165 -15.41 -6.37 6.62
N PHE A 166 -14.91 -6.39 5.39
CA PHE A 166 -15.30 -5.40 4.37
C PHE A 166 -16.62 -5.81 3.72
N GLU A 167 -17.49 -4.83 3.47
CA GLU A 167 -18.74 -5.03 2.76
C GLU A 167 -19.02 -3.83 1.85
N LYS A 168 -19.71 -4.07 0.73
CA LYS A 168 -20.15 -3.01 -0.18
C LYS A 168 -21.50 -2.46 0.30
N GLU A 169 -21.64 -1.14 0.35
CA GLU A 169 -22.86 -0.43 0.78
C GLU A 169 -23.99 -0.57 -0.25
N THR A 170 -23.67 -0.54 -1.54
CA THR A 170 -24.62 -0.63 -2.66
C THR A 170 -24.26 -1.77 -3.62
N THR A 171 -25.26 -2.46 -4.15
CA THR A 171 -25.06 -3.59 -5.09
C THR A 171 -24.90 -3.15 -6.55
N GLU A 172 -24.91 -1.85 -6.85
CA GLU A 172 -24.88 -1.34 -8.22
C GLU A 172 -23.55 -1.65 -8.94
N GLU A 173 -23.67 -2.00 -10.23
CA GLU A 173 -22.81 -2.90 -10.99
C GLU A 173 -21.38 -2.44 -11.33
N VAL A 174 -20.93 -1.27 -10.86
CA VAL A 174 -19.54 -0.86 -11.11
C VAL A 174 -18.62 -1.53 -10.10
N ASN A 175 -18.23 -2.78 -10.38
CA ASN A 175 -17.27 -3.54 -9.58
C ASN A 175 -15.85 -2.99 -9.76
N LEU A 176 -15.57 -1.84 -9.15
CA LEU A 176 -14.22 -1.29 -9.04
C LEU A 176 -13.41 -2.00 -7.96
N VAL A 177 -14.07 -2.70 -7.04
CA VAL A 177 -13.41 -3.37 -5.92
C VAL A 177 -13.30 -4.86 -6.20
N LYS A 178 -12.07 -5.36 -6.33
CA LYS A 178 -11.76 -6.78 -6.44
C LYS A 178 -11.45 -7.35 -5.05
N PRO A 179 -12.20 -8.33 -4.54
CA PRO A 179 -11.78 -9.07 -3.35
C PRO A 179 -10.54 -9.90 -3.71
N LEU A 180 -9.44 -9.68 -2.98
CA LEU A 180 -8.20 -10.47 -3.11
C LEU A 180 -8.14 -11.61 -2.08
N GLY A 181 -8.92 -11.52 -1.02
CA GLY A 181 -9.02 -12.58 -0.02
C GLY A 181 -10.30 -12.49 0.79
N TYR A 182 -10.78 -13.66 1.22
CA TYR A 182 -12.04 -13.84 1.92
C TYR A 182 -11.93 -14.91 3.01
N LEU A 183 -12.87 -14.91 3.97
CA LEU A 183 -13.02 -16.03 4.91
C LEU A 183 -13.78 -17.16 4.24
N ASP A 184 -13.33 -18.39 4.46
CA ASP A 184 -13.98 -19.63 4.00
C ASP A 184 -15.25 -19.93 4.82
N THR A 185 -16.15 -18.95 4.87
CA THR A 185 -17.49 -18.98 5.43
C THR A 185 -18.50 -19.08 4.29
N PRO A 186 -19.76 -19.50 4.55
CA PRO A 186 -20.81 -19.51 3.53
C PRO A 186 -21.00 -18.15 2.85
N ASP A 187 -20.81 -17.07 3.58
CA ASP A 187 -20.96 -15.69 3.10
C ASP A 187 -19.75 -15.17 2.32
N LYS A 188 -18.60 -15.88 2.35
CA LYS A 188 -17.32 -15.46 1.76
C LYS A 188 -16.93 -14.02 2.12
N ASP A 189 -16.90 -13.73 3.42
CA ASP A 189 -16.61 -12.41 3.97
C ASP A 189 -15.30 -11.81 3.43
N MET A 190 -15.35 -10.59 2.88
CA MET A 190 -14.17 -9.95 2.29
C MET A 190 -13.21 -9.46 3.38
N MET A 191 -11.94 -9.84 3.25
CA MET A 191 -10.88 -9.49 4.20
C MET A 191 -9.77 -8.66 3.56
N ILE A 192 -9.50 -8.87 2.27
CA ILE A 192 -8.56 -8.05 1.49
C ILE A 192 -9.27 -7.57 0.23
N ILE A 193 -9.20 -6.27 0.00
CA ILE A 193 -9.81 -5.60 -1.16
C ILE A 193 -8.76 -4.81 -1.92
N HIS A 194 -8.94 -4.70 -3.23
CA HIS A 194 -8.12 -3.88 -4.11
C HIS A 194 -9.01 -3.09 -5.07
N LEU A 195 -8.65 -1.84 -5.32
CA LEU A 195 -9.20 -1.01 -6.39
C LEU A 195 -8.31 -1.12 -7.63
#